data_AF-A0A6V7KJR4-F1
#
_entry.id   AF-A0A6V7KJR4-F1
#
_cell.length_a   1.000
_cell.length_b   1.000
_cell.length_c   1.000
_cell.angle_alpha   90.00
_cell.angle_beta   90.00
_cell.angle_gamma   90.00
#
_symmetry.space_group_name_H-M   'P 1'
#
loop_
_entity.id
_entity.type
_entity.pdbx_description
1 polymer ?
#
loop_
_entity_poly.entity_id
_entity_poly.type
_entity_poly.pdbx_seq_one_letter_code
_entity_poly.pdbx_strand_id
1 'polypeptide(L)'
;NVVSTVTLNCELNLVKINTRTRNSEYNPSRFTGLVMRIRDPRATALIFRSGKMVCTGARSEDDSLLACRKFARIIQKLGFPVKFLNFKIQNIVATCDLKFPIKLENLNHMHQQFSTYEPELYPGLIYRMVVPRVVLLIFVNGKVVLT
;
A
#
# COMPACT_ATOMS: atom_id res chain seq x y z
N ASN A 1 -3.26 6.30 2.25
CA ASN A 1 -2.15 5.49 1.72
C ASN A 1 -2.68 4.73 0.53
N VAL A 2 -2.05 4.86 -0.63
CA VAL A 2 -2.46 4.20 -1.87
C VAL A 2 -1.47 3.11 -2.23
N VAL A 3 -1.96 1.90 -2.48
CA VAL A 3 -1.18 0.77 -2.97
C VAL A 3 -1.54 0.54 -4.43
N SER A 4 -0.53 0.54 -5.30
CA SER A 4 -0.70 0.32 -6.73
C SER A 4 0.29 -0.70 -7.26
N THR A 5 -0.01 -1.25 -8.43
CA THR A 5 0.87 -2.16 -9.17
C THR A 5 1.09 -1.65 -10.57
N VAL A 6 2.24 -2.00 -11.13
CA VAL A 6 2.56 -1.77 -12.54
C VAL A 6 3.46 -2.89 -13.05
N THR A 7 3.42 -3.14 -14.36
CA THR A 7 4.26 -4.11 -15.06
C THR A 7 5.28 -3.37 -15.92
N LEU A 8 6.56 -3.67 -15.73
CA LEU A 8 7.69 -3.08 -16.46
C LEU A 8 8.03 -3.84 -17.76
N ASN A 9 7.44 -5.03 -17.96
CA ASN A 9 7.52 -5.87 -19.15
C ASN A 9 8.94 -6.23 -19.61
N CYS A 10 9.84 -6.45 -18.65
CA CYS A 10 11.17 -6.99 -18.89
C CYS A 10 11.68 -7.70 -17.63
N GLU A 11 12.60 -8.64 -17.80
CA GLU A 11 13.27 -9.28 -16.68
C GLU A 11 14.31 -8.34 -16.07
N LEU A 12 14.33 -8.27 -14.73
CA LEU A 12 15.18 -7.35 -13.99
C LEU A 12 16.25 -8.09 -13.20
N ASN A 13 17.51 -7.74 -13.44
CA ASN A 13 18.61 -8.16 -12.57
C ASN A 13 18.64 -7.25 -11.34
N LEU A 14 18.03 -7.71 -10.25
CA LEU A 14 17.89 -6.96 -9.00
C LEU A 14 19.23 -6.63 -8.34
N VAL A 15 20.24 -7.50 -8.47
CA VAL A 15 21.60 -7.25 -7.96
C VAL A 15 22.25 -6.08 -8.70
N LYS A 16 22.11 -6.04 -10.03
CA LYS A 16 22.61 -4.94 -10.86
C LYS A 16 21.91 -3.63 -10.56
N ILE A 17 20.60 -3.66 -10.29
CA ILE A 17 19.86 -2.47 -9.88
C ILE A 17 20.39 -1.99 -8.52
N ASN A 18 20.45 -2.88 -7.53
CA ASN A 18 20.86 -2.53 -6.17
C ASN A 18 22.27 -1.96 -6.08
N THR A 19 23.23 -2.50 -6.84
CA THR A 19 24.61 -2.00 -6.87
C THR A 19 24.75 -0.63 -7.53
N ARG A 20 23.79 -0.23 -8.37
CA ARG A 20 23.81 1.05 -9.09
C ARG A 20 22.91 2.13 -8.50
N THR A 21 22.07 1.80 -7.52
CA THR A 21 21.17 2.76 -6.86
C THR A 21 21.45 2.85 -5.36
N ARG A 22 21.61 4.06 -4.84
CA ARG A 22 21.83 4.29 -3.40
C ARG A 22 20.55 4.18 -2.57
N ASN A 23 19.40 4.31 -3.21
CA ASN A 23 18.08 4.35 -2.59
C ASN A 23 17.34 3.00 -2.68
N SER A 24 18.10 1.90 -2.80
CA SER A 24 17.58 0.54 -2.87
C SER A 24 18.21 -0.38 -1.85
N GLU A 25 17.45 -1.37 -1.41
CA GLU A 25 17.86 -2.48 -0.57
C GLU A 25 17.43 -3.79 -1.23
N TYR A 26 18.35 -4.75 -1.33
CA TYR A 26 18.05 -6.08 -1.84
C TYR A 26 18.77 -7.13 -0.99
N ASN A 27 17.99 -7.94 -0.28
CA ASN A 27 18.49 -9.09 0.47
C ASN A 27 17.56 -10.30 0.24
N PRO A 28 17.88 -11.19 -0.71
CA PRO A 28 16.99 -12.28 -1.12
C PRO A 28 16.69 -13.29 -0.02
N SER A 29 17.53 -13.40 1.03
CA SER A 29 17.24 -14.27 2.18
C SER A 29 16.15 -13.72 3.09
N ARG A 30 15.93 -12.40 3.08
CA ARG A 30 14.86 -11.73 3.84
C ARG A 30 13.63 -11.44 3.00
N PHE A 31 13.82 -11.02 1.75
CA PHE A 31 12.74 -10.65 0.84
C PHE A 31 13.17 -10.82 -0.62
N THR A 32 12.32 -11.46 -1.43
CA THR A 32 12.62 -11.83 -2.81
C THR A 32 12.64 -10.65 -3.78
N GLY A 33 12.05 -9.51 -3.41
CA GLY A 33 12.04 -8.28 -4.21
C GLY A 33 13.11 -7.28 -3.77
N LEU A 34 13.38 -6.31 -4.64
CA LEU A 34 14.18 -5.13 -4.33
C LEU A 34 13.26 -4.04 -3.77
N VAL A 35 13.66 -3.44 -2.64
CA VAL A 35 12.95 -2.32 -2.03
C VAL A 35 13.63 -1.03 -2.48
N MET A 36 12.91 -0.12 -3.13
CA MET A 36 13.43 1.19 -3.55
C MET A 36 12.57 2.31 -2.98
N ARG A 37 13.18 3.41 -2.53
CA ARG A 37 12.45 4.54 -1.92
C ARG A 37 12.76 5.86 -2.62
N ILE A 38 11.75 6.71 -2.77
CA ILE A 38 11.88 8.10 -3.24
C ILE A 38 11.21 9.05 -2.26
N ARG A 39 11.64 10.31 -2.26
CA ARG A 39 11.15 11.34 -1.31
C ARG A 39 9.99 12.16 -1.86
N ASP A 40 9.94 12.36 -3.17
CA ASP A 40 8.93 13.19 -3.84
C ASP A 40 8.38 12.48 -5.09
N PRO A 41 7.08 12.14 -5.13
CA PRO A 41 6.23 11.96 -3.96
C PRO A 41 6.81 10.87 -3.05
N ARG A 42 6.61 10.95 -1.73
CA ARG A 42 7.17 9.97 -0.79
C ARG A 42 6.55 8.60 -1.04
N ALA A 43 7.34 7.66 -1.54
CA ALA A 43 6.85 6.34 -1.92
C ALA A 43 7.94 5.27 -1.79
N THR A 44 7.49 4.02 -1.63
CA THR A 44 8.33 2.82 -1.65
C THR A 44 7.84 1.90 -2.76
N ALA A 45 8.76 1.41 -3.58
CA ALA A 45 8.51 0.38 -4.59
C ALA A 45 9.12 -0.95 -4.15
N LEU A 46 8.34 -2.03 -4.29
CA LEU A 46 8.80 -3.40 -4.25
C LEU A 46 8.90 -3.89 -5.70
N ILE A 47 10.11 -4.15 -6.17
CA ILE A 47 10.42 -4.47 -7.57
C ILE A 47 10.85 -5.94 -7.63
N PHE A 48 10.19 -6.73 -8.48
CA PHE A 48 10.45 -8.15 -8.62
C PHE A 48 11.21 -8.45 -9.91
N ARG A 49 11.93 -9.58 -9.95
CA ARG A 49 12.68 -10.05 -11.12
C ARG A 49 11.82 -10.15 -12.38
N SER A 50 10.54 -10.48 -12.23
CA SER A 50 9.55 -10.56 -13.32
C SER A 50 9.20 -9.22 -13.97
N GLY A 51 9.69 -8.10 -13.44
CA GLY A 51 9.29 -6.77 -13.87
C GLY A 51 7.97 -6.29 -13.27
N LYS A 52 7.33 -7.08 -12.40
CA LYS A 52 6.22 -6.59 -11.57
C LYS A 52 6.77 -5.60 -10.54
N MET A 53 6.07 -4.49 -10.35
CA MET A 53 6.37 -3.50 -9.32
C MET A 53 5.11 -3.19 -8.51
N VAL A 54 5.24 -3.17 -7.19
CA VAL A 54 4.20 -2.72 -6.25
C VAL A 54 4.67 -1.40 -5.65
N CYS A 55 3.83 -0.37 -5.65
CA CYS A 55 4.12 0.92 -5.05
C CYS A 55 3.19 1.19 -3.87
N THR A 56 3.73 1.73 -2.78
CA THR A 56 3.00 2.10 -1.56
C THR A 56 3.56 3.39 -0.97
N GLY A 57 2.81 4.04 -0.08
CA GLY A 57 3.21 5.25 0.63
C GLY A 57 2.65 6.55 0.03
N ALA A 58 2.15 6.50 -1.21
CA ALA A 58 1.51 7.66 -1.85
C ALA A 58 0.22 8.06 -1.11
N ARG A 59 -0.09 9.37 -1.13
CA ARG A 59 -1.27 9.94 -0.46
C ARG A 59 -2.48 10.08 -1.39
N SER A 60 -2.24 10.19 -2.69
CA SER A 60 -3.26 10.23 -3.73
C SER A 60 -2.96 9.22 -4.85
N GLU A 61 -3.95 9.00 -5.70
CA GLU A 61 -3.81 8.17 -6.90
C GLU A 61 -2.81 8.78 -7.89
N ASP A 62 -2.86 10.10 -8.07
CA ASP A 62 -1.93 10.85 -8.93
C ASP A 62 -0.48 10.74 -8.44
N ASP A 63 -0.26 10.89 -7.13
CA ASP A 63 1.06 10.70 -6.51
C ASP A 63 1.55 9.27 -6.73
N SER A 64 0.66 8.28 -6.63
CA SER A 64 0.99 6.87 -6.84
C SER A 64 1.42 6.62 -8.29
N LEU A 65 0.69 7.18 -9.26
CA LEU A 65 1.02 7.11 -10.68
C LEU A 65 2.37 7.79 -10.97
N LEU A 66 2.58 8.99 -10.44
CA LEU A 66 3.83 9.74 -10.61
C LEU A 66 5.01 9.00 -9.97
N ALA A 67 4.84 8.45 -8.77
CA ALA A 67 5.85 7.62 -8.09
C ALA A 67 6.25 6.43 -8.97
N CYS A 68 5.26 5.67 -9.46
CA CYS A 68 5.49 4.51 -10.31
C CYS A 68 6.26 4.90 -11.58
N ARG A 69 5.90 6.02 -12.22
CA ARG A 69 6.62 6.53 -13.40
C ARG A 69 8.07 6.92 -13.06
N LYS A 70 8.31 7.57 -11.92
CA LYS A 70 9.66 7.90 -11.44
C LYS A 70 10.50 6.64 -11.20
N PHE A 71 9.95 5.61 -10.55
CA PHE A 71 10.64 4.32 -10.37
C PHE A 71 10.95 3.63 -11.70
N ALA A 72 9.97 3.55 -12.61
CA ALA A 72 10.17 2.98 -13.94
C ALA A 72 11.29 3.73 -14.71
N ARG A 73 11.33 5.06 -14.60
CA ARG A 73 12.36 5.89 -15.23
C ARG A 73 13.74 5.66 -14.64
N ILE A 74 13.87 5.45 -13.33
CA ILE A 74 15.14 5.08 -12.69
C ILE A 74 15.67 3.78 -13.30
N ILE A 75 14.82 2.74 -13.36
CA ILE A 75 15.20 1.43 -13.91
C ILE A 75 15.55 1.55 -15.39
N GLN A 76 14.81 2.35 -16.16
CA GLN A 76 15.10 2.62 -17.57
C GLN A 76 16.48 3.27 -17.76
N LYS A 77 16.86 4.23 -16.90
CA LYS A 77 18.18 4.87 -16.92
C LYS A 77 19.34 3.91 -16.60
N LEU A 78 19.07 2.78 -15.97
CA LEU A 78 20.05 1.71 -15.73
C LEU A 78 20.27 0.80 -16.95
N GLY A 79 19.56 1.04 -18.05
CA GLY A 79 19.69 0.32 -19.33
C GLY A 79 18.71 -0.83 -19.50
N PHE A 80 17.67 -0.95 -18.68
CA PHE A 80 16.63 -1.97 -18.86
C PHE A 80 15.55 -1.47 -19.83
N PRO A 81 15.05 -2.30 -20.76
CA PRO A 81 14.02 -1.94 -21.74
C PRO A 81 12.62 -1.92 -21.09
N VAL A 82 12.43 -1.01 -20.14
CA VAL A 82 11.19 -0.86 -19.37
C VAL A 82 10.06 -0.32 -20.25
N LYS A 83 8.88 -0.95 -20.16
CA LYS A 83 7.60 -0.41 -20.64
C LYS A 83 6.66 -0.22 -19.46
N PHE A 84 6.04 0.94 -19.33
CA PHE A 84 5.11 1.24 -18.25
C PHE A 84 3.70 0.74 -18.61
N LEU A 85 3.33 -0.47 -18.16
CA LEU A 85 2.06 -1.11 -18.53
C LEU A 85 1.23 -1.48 -17.29
N ASN A 86 -0.09 -1.58 -17.47
CA ASN A 86 -1.02 -2.13 -16.49
C ASN A 86 -0.93 -1.47 -15.11
N PHE A 87 -0.82 -0.14 -15.07
CA PHE A 87 -0.97 0.60 -13.81
C PHE A 87 -2.37 0.38 -13.25
N LYS A 88 -2.45 -0.06 -12.00
CA LYS A 88 -3.72 -0.33 -11.32
C LYS A 88 -3.60 -0.02 -9.84
N ILE A 89 -4.57 0.72 -9.30
CA ILE A 89 -4.76 0.86 -7.86
C ILE A 89 -5.30 -0.46 -7.30
N GLN A 90 -4.62 -1.00 -6.29
CA GLN A 90 -4.98 -2.27 -5.65
C GLN A 90 -5.71 -2.05 -4.34
N ASN A 91 -5.32 -1.04 -3.57
CA ASN A 91 -5.95 -0.73 -2.29
C ASN A 91 -5.77 0.76 -1.95
N ILE A 92 -6.73 1.32 -1.24
CA ILE A 92 -6.69 2.67 -0.68
C ILE A 92 -7.04 2.57 0.80
N VAL A 93 -6.09 2.94 1.66
CA VAL A 93 -6.33 3.08 3.10
C VAL A 93 -6.57 4.54 3.42
N ALA A 94 -7.74 4.84 3.96
CA ALA A 94 -8.13 6.17 4.43
C ALA A 94 -8.30 6.16 5.95
N THR A 95 -8.14 7.32 6.56
CA THR A 95 -8.35 7.49 8.01
C THR A 95 -9.16 8.75 8.24
N CYS A 96 -10.15 8.68 9.12
CA CYS A 96 -10.86 9.85 9.62
C CYS A 96 -10.93 9.86 11.14
N ASP A 97 -11.24 11.01 11.72
CA ASP A 97 -11.37 11.20 13.15
C ASP A 97 -12.67 11.96 13.40
N LEU A 98 -13.62 11.30 14.07
CA LEU A 98 -14.94 11.84 14.35
C LEU A 98 -14.91 12.87 15.48
N LYS A 99 -13.81 13.00 16.23
CA LYS A 99 -13.64 13.95 17.34
C LYS A 99 -14.61 13.77 18.50
N PHE A 100 -15.26 12.61 18.62
CA PHE A 100 -16.06 12.22 19.77
C PHE A 100 -15.89 10.72 20.06
N PRO A 101 -16.03 10.29 21.33
CA PRO A 101 -15.89 8.89 21.68
C PRO A 101 -17.08 8.04 21.21
N ILE A 102 -16.82 6.76 20.90
CA ILE A 102 -17.82 5.80 20.41
C ILE A 102 -17.94 4.65 21.41
N LYS A 103 -19.18 4.32 21.81
CA LYS A 103 -19.49 3.12 22.62
C LYS A 103 -19.50 1.88 21.72
N LEU A 104 -18.36 1.20 21.61
CA LEU A 104 -18.18 0.09 20.66
C LEU A 104 -19.02 -1.13 21.03
N GLU A 105 -19.28 -1.38 22.31
CA GLU A 105 -20.12 -2.47 22.78
C GLU A 105 -21.56 -2.32 22.26
N ASN A 106 -22.12 -1.12 22.38
CA ASN A 106 -23.45 -0.80 21.86
C ASN A 106 -23.49 -0.92 20.33
N LEU A 107 -22.48 -0.40 19.64
CA LEU A 107 -22.38 -0.50 18.19
C LEU A 107 -22.32 -1.97 17.74
N ASN A 108 -21.51 -2.79 18.44
CA ASN A 108 -21.38 -4.21 18.14
C ASN A 108 -22.68 -4.97 18.38
N HIS A 109 -23.39 -4.65 19.47
CA HIS A 109 -24.68 -5.28 19.79
C HIS A 109 -25.73 -4.97 18.72
N MET A 110 -25.86 -3.71 18.29
CA MET A 110 -26.85 -3.31 17.28
C MET A 110 -26.51 -3.79 15.86
N HIS A 111 -25.22 -3.92 15.53
CA HIS A 111 -24.74 -4.29 14.19
C HIS A 111 -24.01 -5.63 14.16
N GLN A 112 -24.33 -6.56 15.07
CA GLN A 112 -23.61 -7.82 15.27
C GLN A 112 -23.40 -8.64 13.99
N GLN A 113 -24.30 -8.52 13.02
CA GLN A 113 -24.19 -9.20 11.71
C GLN A 113 -23.02 -8.69 10.85
N PHE A 114 -22.56 -7.46 11.09
CA PHE A 114 -21.51 -6.79 10.30
C PHE A 114 -20.27 -6.45 11.13
N SER A 115 -20.38 -6.49 12.47
CA SER A 115 -19.31 -6.10 13.38
C SER A 115 -18.71 -7.26 14.16
N THR A 116 -17.43 -7.14 14.47
CA THR A 116 -16.71 -8.03 15.39
C THR A 116 -15.91 -7.15 16.34
N TYR A 117 -16.10 -7.34 17.64
CA TYR A 117 -15.38 -6.58 18.67
C TYR A 117 -15.00 -7.50 19.83
N GLU A 118 -13.70 -7.76 19.94
CA GLU A 118 -13.08 -8.55 21.01
C GLU A 118 -11.89 -7.76 21.57
N PRO A 119 -12.12 -6.85 22.55
CA PRO A 119 -11.11 -5.89 23.00
C PRO A 119 -9.85 -6.53 23.59
N GLU A 120 -9.94 -7.77 24.08
CA GLU A 120 -8.80 -8.54 24.59
C GLU A 120 -7.85 -8.99 23.47
N LEU A 121 -8.36 -9.20 22.25
CA LEU A 121 -7.57 -9.58 21.08
C LEU A 121 -7.16 -8.36 20.24
N TYR A 122 -8.07 -7.40 20.06
CA TYR A 122 -7.85 -6.23 19.24
C TYR A 122 -8.65 -5.01 19.76
N PRO A 123 -8.02 -3.83 19.92
CA PRO A 123 -8.66 -2.69 20.58
C PRO A 123 -9.73 -1.96 19.75
N GLY A 124 -9.87 -2.25 18.46
CA GLY A 124 -10.86 -1.63 17.57
C GLY A 124 -12.00 -2.59 17.21
N LEU A 125 -13.16 -2.04 16.88
CA LEU A 125 -14.26 -2.79 16.28
C LEU A 125 -14.01 -2.94 14.78
N ILE A 126 -14.08 -4.18 14.27
CA ILE A 126 -13.97 -4.50 12.84
C ILE A 126 -15.38 -4.50 12.27
N TYR A 127 -15.67 -3.58 11.35
CA TYR A 127 -16.97 -3.48 10.68
C TYR A 127 -16.82 -3.83 9.19
N ARG A 128 -17.62 -4.78 8.71
CA ARG A 128 -17.61 -5.25 7.32
C ARG A 128 -18.84 -4.72 6.59
N MET A 129 -18.65 -3.62 5.86
CA MET A 129 -19.70 -3.03 5.02
C MET A 129 -19.86 -3.85 3.73
N VAL A 130 -21.11 -4.11 3.34
CA VAL A 130 -21.43 -4.93 2.16
C VAL A 130 -21.40 -4.09 0.87
N VAL A 131 -21.99 -2.89 0.90
CA VAL A 131 -22.08 -1.98 -0.25
C VAL A 131 -21.76 -0.55 0.17
N PRO A 132 -20.64 0.06 -0.31
CA PRO A 132 -19.54 -0.60 -1.01
C PRO A 132 -18.82 -1.62 -0.12
N ARG A 133 -18.17 -2.62 -0.72
CA ARG A 133 -17.43 -3.64 0.03
C ARG A 133 -16.16 -3.04 0.63
N VAL A 134 -16.22 -2.66 1.90
CA VAL A 134 -15.16 -1.94 2.64
C VAL A 134 -15.07 -2.48 4.06
N VAL A 135 -13.86 -2.53 4.62
CA VAL A 135 -13.64 -2.85 6.02
C VAL A 135 -13.29 -1.57 6.79
N LEU A 136 -14.01 -1.33 7.87
CA LEU A 136 -13.75 -0.21 8.77
C LEU A 136 -13.20 -0.75 10.09
N LEU A 137 -12.16 -0.10 10.60
CA LEU A 137 -11.63 -0.32 11.94
C LEU A 137 -11.99 0.91 12.76
N ILE A 138 -12.91 0.75 13.72
CA ILE A 138 -13.50 1.84 14.51
C ILE A 138 -12.93 1.78 15.92
N PHE A 139 -12.38 2.88 16.40
CA PHE A 139 -11.76 2.97 17.73
C PHE A 139 -12.63 3.78 18.70
N VAL A 140 -12.53 3.47 20.00
CA VAL A 140 -13.29 4.14 21.07
C VAL A 140 -13.10 5.66 21.07
N ASN A 141 -11.92 6.14 20.67
CA ASN A 141 -11.57 7.56 20.61
C ASN A 141 -12.14 8.31 19.39
N GLY A 142 -12.96 7.66 18.55
CA GLY A 142 -13.56 8.28 17.37
C GLY A 142 -12.70 8.21 16.11
N LYS A 143 -11.48 7.65 16.17
CA LYS A 143 -10.68 7.38 14.97
C LYS A 143 -11.25 6.20 14.20
N VAL A 144 -11.24 6.29 12.87
CA VAL A 144 -11.69 5.24 11.97
C VAL A 144 -10.68 5.05 10.85
N VAL A 145 -10.34 3.80 10.55
CA VAL A 145 -9.51 3.42 9.40
C VAL A 145 -10.41 2.67 8.41
N LEU A 146 -10.36 3.06 7.14
CA LEU A 146 -11.09 2.42 6.05
C LEU A 146 -10.09 1.78 5.09
N THR A 147 -10.33 0.53 4.72
CA THR A 147 -9.51 -0.23 3.77
C THR A 147 -10.34 -1.25 2.98
#